data_AF-A0A3F3RH76-F1
#
_entry.id   AF-A0A3F3RH76-F1
#
_cell.length_a   1.000
_cell.length_b   1.000
_cell.length_c   1.000
_cell.angle_alpha   90.00
_cell.angle_beta   90.00
_cell.angle_gamma   90.00
#
_symmetry.space_group_name_H-M   'P 1'
#
loop_
_entity.id
_entity.type
_entity.pdbx_description
1 polymer ?
#
loop_
_entity_poly.entity_id
_entity_poly.type
_entity_poly.pdbx_seq_one_letter_code
_entity_poly.pdbx_strand_id
1 'polypeptide(L)'
;MAIRRFRRITILASLLGVFLLYHFLSIRPELYTRSATQLRTPQSTPQSAPNEPPECPPLEGIEDVLVVMKTGVTEALDKVPVHFQTTLRCVPNYIIFSDFEEEIEGVKIHDALRTMDSTVRDTVADFNLYNRLREQGRAGLESADFADEANSNIGKPNNPGWKLDKWKFLPMVQQALTYKNNAKWYVFMEADTYFSWPTLLEWLSHFDPKEPHYIGTETQIADVIFAHGGSGFVVSNPAMQLASNEYATRTVELNEYTDWHWAGDCVLGKVLADAGVPLRYSWPILQNSNVGELDEFAKGFYRKPWCFPAVAFHHLTSHEIRDLYEFEKRRRQQTTSNVLLHRDVFKELIYPELSNVRDSWDNLSDEEHPAITDFHECKTLCSSSRSCAQFVMRDGICFTGETPRLGVRNPTARSGWILSTIEHMMDHAPRCPHPDFGL
;
A
#
# COMPACT_ATOMS: atom_id res chain seq x y z
N MET A 1 51.81 30.84 36.52
CA MET A 1 50.73 31.81 36.79
C MET A 1 49.49 31.65 35.90
N ALA A 2 49.56 30.96 34.74
CA ALA A 2 48.44 30.80 33.79
C ALA A 2 47.36 29.78 34.20
N ILE A 3 47.71 28.72 34.94
CA ILE A 3 46.78 27.61 35.27
C ILE A 3 45.71 28.02 36.31
N ARG A 4 45.98 29.00 37.18
CA ARG A 4 45.01 29.53 38.15
C ARG A 4 43.97 30.48 37.52
N ARG A 5 44.26 31.07 36.36
CA ARG A 5 43.30 31.93 35.63
C ARG A 5 42.28 31.10 34.86
N PHE A 6 42.68 29.98 34.23
CA PHE A 6 41.77 29.11 33.50
C PHE A 6 40.70 28.43 34.39
N ARG A 7 41.07 27.96 35.59
CA ARG A 7 40.10 27.39 36.56
C ARG A 7 39.05 28.39 37.07
N ARG A 8 39.37 29.68 37.14
CA ARG A 8 38.42 30.71 37.59
C ARG A 8 37.39 31.05 36.51
N ILE A 9 37.78 30.98 35.24
CA ILE A 9 36.90 31.26 34.10
C ILE A 9 35.88 30.13 33.89
N THR A 10 36.30 28.86 34.04
CA THR A 10 35.37 27.72 33.93
C THR A 10 34.32 27.70 35.06
N ILE A 11 34.70 28.03 36.29
CA ILE A 11 33.75 28.09 37.42
C ILE A 11 32.72 29.21 37.22
N LEU A 12 33.14 30.39 36.72
CA LEU A 12 32.23 31.50 36.42
C LEU A 12 31.26 31.18 35.28
N ALA A 13 31.71 30.47 34.24
CA ALA A 13 30.86 30.06 33.13
C ALA A 13 29.82 29.01 33.56
N SER A 14 30.19 28.03 34.39
CA SER A 14 29.25 27.03 34.92
C SER A 14 28.19 27.65 35.82
N LEU A 15 28.56 28.62 36.67
CA LEU A 15 27.61 29.33 37.54
C LEU A 15 26.64 30.21 36.73
N LEU A 16 27.10 30.85 35.65
CA LEU A 16 26.24 31.62 34.76
C LEU A 16 25.25 30.70 34.01
N GLY A 17 25.70 29.51 33.58
CA GLY A 17 24.84 28.51 32.94
C GLY A 17 23.73 28.00 33.86
N VAL A 18 24.05 27.68 35.12
CA VAL A 18 23.05 27.26 36.12
C VAL A 18 22.09 28.39 36.47
N PHE A 19 22.57 29.64 36.58
CA PHE A 19 21.73 30.80 36.82
C PHE A 19 20.73 31.05 35.67
N LEU A 20 21.18 30.96 34.42
CA LEU A 20 20.29 31.11 33.25
C LEU A 20 19.26 29.98 33.16
N LEU A 21 19.64 28.74 33.48
CA LEU A 21 18.71 27.60 33.50
C LEU A 21 17.65 27.75 34.59
N TYR A 22 18.05 28.18 35.80
CA TYR A 22 17.13 28.50 36.89
C TYR A 22 16.19 29.65 36.52
N HIS A 23 16.70 30.70 35.87
CA HIS A 23 15.88 31.83 35.46
C HIS A 23 14.87 31.45 34.37
N PHE A 24 15.23 30.57 33.44
CA PHE A 24 14.33 30.04 32.40
C PHE A 24 13.24 29.13 32.97
N LEU A 25 13.58 28.29 33.95
CA LEU A 25 12.63 27.41 34.64
C LEU A 25 11.73 28.18 35.62
N SER A 26 12.23 29.26 36.22
CA SER A 26 11.47 30.10 37.17
C SER A 26 10.53 31.11 36.50
N ILE A 27 10.68 31.40 35.20
CA ILE A 27 9.84 32.35 34.45
C ILE A 27 8.59 31.68 33.82
N ARG A 28 8.43 30.35 33.91
CA ARG A 28 7.21 29.67 33.41
C ARG A 28 6.35 28.95 34.46
N PRO A 29 5.71 29.66 35.42
CA PRO A 29 4.55 29.13 36.14
C PRO A 29 3.21 29.80 35.78
N GLU A 30 3.14 30.69 34.78
CA GLU A 30 1.97 31.56 34.53
C GLU A 30 1.12 31.19 33.29
N LEU A 31 1.19 29.96 32.76
CA LEU A 31 0.26 29.51 31.70
C LEU A 31 -0.46 28.18 31.99
N TYR A 32 -0.25 27.61 33.17
CA TYR A 32 -1.12 26.58 33.70
C TYR A 32 -1.77 27.11 34.98
N THR A 33 -3.09 27.06 35.00
CA THR A 33 -4.03 27.24 36.13
C THR A 33 -4.77 28.58 36.24
N ARG A 34 -6.10 28.44 36.09
CA ARG A 34 -7.21 29.34 36.47
C ARG A 34 -7.77 30.28 35.40
N SER A 35 -8.86 29.84 34.80
CA SER A 35 -10.13 30.50 35.12
C SER A 35 -11.27 29.49 35.22
N ALA A 36 -11.66 29.21 36.46
CA ALA A 36 -12.91 28.57 36.82
C ALA A 36 -13.61 29.50 37.80
N THR A 37 -14.68 30.15 37.36
CA THR A 37 -15.69 30.69 38.27
C THR A 37 -17.06 30.60 37.60
N GLN A 38 -17.96 29.92 38.30
CA GLN A 38 -19.31 29.56 37.93
C GLN A 38 -20.26 30.77 37.88
N LEU A 39 -21.27 30.73 37.00
CA LEU A 39 -22.59 31.28 37.29
C LEU A 39 -23.71 30.55 36.51
N ARG A 40 -24.49 29.78 37.28
CA ARG A 40 -25.93 29.47 37.22
C ARG A 40 -26.56 28.86 35.95
N THR A 41 -27.09 27.65 36.14
CA THR A 41 -28.05 26.91 35.31
C THR A 41 -29.38 27.67 35.09
N PRO A 42 -30.08 27.37 33.99
CA PRO A 42 -31.28 26.54 34.13
C PRO A 42 -31.29 25.33 33.18
N GLN A 43 -31.82 24.23 33.70
CA GLN A 43 -32.10 22.98 32.99
C GLN A 43 -33.00 23.20 31.76
N SER A 44 -32.58 22.68 30.61
CA SER A 44 -33.50 22.17 29.58
C SER A 44 -32.79 21.09 28.76
N THR A 45 -33.36 19.89 28.82
CA THR A 45 -33.33 18.73 27.91
C THR A 45 -31.99 18.32 27.24
N PRO A 46 -31.53 17.06 27.41
CA PRO A 46 -30.35 16.56 26.70
C PRO A 46 -30.69 16.41 25.21
N GLN A 47 -30.17 17.31 24.38
CA GLN A 47 -30.04 17.04 22.96
C GLN A 47 -29.04 15.89 22.80
N SER A 48 -29.54 14.79 22.25
CA SER A 48 -28.82 13.61 21.79
C SER A 48 -27.45 13.99 21.21
N ALA A 49 -26.40 13.41 21.79
CA ALA A 49 -25.13 13.28 21.10
C ALA A 49 -25.37 12.57 19.74
N PRO A 50 -24.77 13.00 18.63
CA PRO A 50 -24.64 12.12 17.48
C PRO A 50 -23.46 11.19 17.75
N ASN A 51 -23.68 10.22 18.64
CA ASN A 51 -22.85 9.02 18.74
C ASN A 51 -23.47 7.98 17.82
N GLU A 52 -23.08 7.99 16.56
CA GLU A 52 -23.15 6.80 15.71
C GLU A 52 -21.85 6.74 14.89
N PRO A 53 -21.05 5.67 15.00
CA PRO A 53 -19.98 5.45 14.04
C PRO A 53 -20.61 5.42 12.64
N PRO A 54 -20.00 6.02 11.60
CA PRO A 54 -20.55 5.93 10.25
C PRO A 54 -20.72 4.45 9.90
N GLU A 55 -21.96 4.10 9.58
CA GLU A 55 -22.42 2.74 9.31
C GLU A 55 -21.60 2.13 8.16
N CYS A 56 -21.15 0.88 8.35
CA CYS A 56 -20.52 0.12 7.27
C CYS A 56 -21.53 -0.03 6.12
N PRO A 57 -21.13 0.20 4.85
CA PRO A 57 -22.04 -0.01 3.74
C PRO A 57 -22.47 -1.49 3.68
N PRO A 58 -23.66 -1.81 3.15
CA PRO A 58 -24.01 -3.19 2.84
C PRO A 58 -22.98 -3.79 1.87
N LEU A 59 -22.31 -4.85 2.30
CA LEU A 59 -21.30 -5.59 1.53
C LEU A 59 -21.79 -7.02 1.33
N GLU A 60 -22.73 -7.23 0.41
CA GLU A 60 -23.27 -8.56 0.16
C GLU A 60 -22.16 -9.54 -0.28
N GLY A 61 -22.07 -10.69 0.40
CA GLY A 61 -21.02 -11.69 0.16
C GLY A 61 -19.72 -11.50 0.94
N ILE A 62 -19.52 -10.40 1.69
CA ILE A 62 -18.29 -10.20 2.47
C ILE A 62 -18.03 -11.28 3.53
N GLU A 63 -19.10 -11.91 4.05
CA GLU A 63 -19.01 -13.00 5.02
C GLU A 63 -18.37 -14.28 4.45
N ASP A 64 -18.40 -14.42 3.12
CA ASP A 64 -17.81 -15.53 2.39
C ASP A 64 -16.35 -15.25 1.98
N VAL A 65 -15.81 -14.06 2.28
CA VAL A 65 -14.43 -13.68 1.99
C VAL A 65 -13.58 -13.85 3.26
N LEU A 66 -12.37 -14.40 3.13
CA LEU A 66 -11.30 -14.24 4.11
C LEU A 66 -10.25 -13.29 3.54
N VAL A 67 -10.02 -12.16 4.23
CA VAL A 67 -8.90 -11.27 3.89
C VAL A 67 -7.63 -11.78 4.58
N VAL A 68 -6.59 -12.04 3.79
CA VAL A 68 -5.29 -12.54 4.26
C VAL A 68 -4.27 -11.43 4.06
N MET A 69 -4.01 -10.67 5.11
CA MET A 69 -3.03 -9.58 5.08
C MET A 69 -1.64 -10.12 5.42
N LYS A 70 -0.65 -9.86 4.57
CA LYS A 70 0.77 -10.12 4.83
C LYS A 70 1.48 -8.82 5.21
N THR A 71 2.37 -8.89 6.19
CA THR A 71 3.30 -7.82 6.54
C THR A 71 4.62 -8.41 7.05
N GLY A 72 5.58 -7.57 7.43
CA GLY A 72 6.79 -7.96 8.16
C GLY A 72 6.92 -7.17 9.46
N VAL A 73 7.61 -7.73 10.45
CA VAL A 73 7.79 -7.09 11.77
C VAL A 73 8.44 -5.69 11.67
N THR A 74 9.21 -5.44 10.61
CA THR A 74 9.93 -4.19 10.37
C THR A 74 9.01 -3.04 9.94
N GLU A 75 7.80 -3.33 9.47
CA GLU A 75 6.84 -2.34 8.98
C GLU A 75 5.44 -2.47 9.63
N ALA A 76 5.14 -3.58 10.29
CA ALA A 76 3.80 -3.89 10.79
C ALA A 76 3.23 -2.79 11.72
N LEU A 77 4.04 -2.22 12.61
CA LEU A 77 3.58 -1.15 13.51
C LEU A 77 3.25 0.17 12.80
N ASP A 78 3.81 0.41 11.63
CA ASP A 78 3.56 1.64 10.86
C ASP A 78 2.40 1.47 9.88
N LYS A 79 2.34 0.30 9.22
CA LYS A 79 1.42 0.05 8.11
C LYS A 79 0.12 -0.66 8.50
N VAL A 80 0.10 -1.51 9.54
CA VAL A 80 -1.12 -2.27 9.91
C VAL A 80 -2.20 -1.41 10.58
N PRO A 81 -1.89 -0.53 11.56
CA PRO A 81 -2.93 0.13 12.37
C PRO A 81 -3.97 0.93 11.59
N VAL A 82 -3.60 1.55 10.47
CA VAL A 82 -4.53 2.31 9.64
C VAL A 82 -5.73 1.46 9.21
N HIS A 83 -5.52 0.18 8.89
CA HIS A 83 -6.53 -0.70 8.34
C HIS A 83 -7.65 -1.02 9.31
N PHE A 84 -7.39 -1.07 10.62
CA PHE A 84 -8.43 -1.32 11.63
C PHE A 84 -9.53 -0.25 11.63
N GLN A 85 -9.19 0.94 11.15
CA GLN A 85 -10.10 2.07 11.07
C GLN A 85 -10.51 2.41 9.62
N THR A 86 -9.94 1.73 8.62
CA THR A 86 -10.20 1.93 7.19
C THR A 86 -10.59 0.61 6.51
N THR A 87 -9.66 -0.06 5.85
CA THR A 87 -9.87 -1.19 4.94
C THR A 87 -10.50 -2.38 5.66
N LEU A 88 -10.03 -2.76 6.85
CA LEU A 88 -10.54 -3.92 7.58
C LEU A 88 -11.74 -3.60 8.48
N ARG A 89 -12.09 -2.32 8.67
CA ARG A 89 -13.13 -1.87 9.60
C ARG A 89 -14.47 -2.58 9.39
N CYS A 90 -14.84 -2.83 8.13
CA CYS A 90 -16.12 -3.43 7.74
C CYS A 90 -15.97 -4.88 7.24
N VAL A 91 -14.79 -5.49 7.44
CA VAL A 91 -14.51 -6.86 7.03
C VAL A 91 -14.67 -7.78 8.25
N PRO A 92 -15.62 -8.71 8.24
CA PRO A 92 -15.91 -9.58 9.38
C PRO A 92 -14.87 -10.70 9.55
N ASN A 93 -14.21 -11.12 8.46
CA ASN A 93 -13.24 -12.21 8.48
C ASN A 93 -11.91 -11.74 7.88
N TYR A 94 -10.90 -11.55 8.74
CA TYR A 94 -9.54 -11.30 8.30
C TYR A 94 -8.54 -12.02 9.20
N ILE A 95 -7.38 -12.32 8.64
CA ILE A 95 -6.21 -12.83 9.35
C ILE A 95 -4.99 -12.05 8.88
N ILE A 96 -4.14 -11.66 9.83
CA ILE A 96 -2.92 -10.90 9.54
C ILE A 96 -1.73 -11.79 9.86
N PHE A 97 -0.83 -11.94 8.89
CA PHE A 97 0.36 -12.75 8.97
C PHE A 97 1.61 -11.88 8.92
N SER A 98 2.57 -12.20 9.77
CA SER A 98 3.91 -11.60 9.80
C SER A 98 4.98 -12.69 9.97
N ASP A 99 6.24 -12.29 9.90
CA ASP A 99 7.38 -13.09 10.35
C ASP A 99 7.55 -13.08 11.88
N PHE A 100 6.66 -12.40 12.61
CA PHE A 100 6.66 -12.34 14.08
C PHE A 100 5.24 -12.35 14.63
N GLU A 101 4.97 -13.22 15.61
CA GLU A 101 3.70 -13.21 16.34
C GLU A 101 3.71 -12.08 17.39
N GLU A 102 2.76 -11.16 17.25
CA GLU A 102 2.55 -10.06 18.19
C GLU A 102 1.08 -9.63 18.24
N GLU A 103 0.77 -8.65 19.08
CA GLU A 103 -0.55 -8.03 19.14
C GLU A 103 -0.40 -6.53 18.84
N ILE A 104 -1.17 -6.04 17.87
CA ILE A 104 -1.19 -4.63 17.47
C ILE A 104 -2.62 -4.12 17.67
N GLU A 105 -2.78 -3.13 18.55
CA GLU A 105 -4.09 -2.53 18.89
C GLU A 105 -5.18 -3.56 19.27
N GLY A 106 -4.81 -4.64 19.97
CA GLY A 106 -5.75 -5.69 20.37
C GLY A 106 -6.03 -6.75 19.31
N VAL A 107 -5.42 -6.64 18.13
CA VAL A 107 -5.54 -7.61 17.04
C VAL A 107 -4.29 -8.50 17.00
N LYS A 108 -4.51 -9.81 16.99
CA LYS A 108 -3.43 -10.79 16.89
C LYS A 108 -2.84 -10.80 15.47
N ILE A 109 -1.52 -10.66 15.41
CA ILE A 109 -0.72 -10.88 14.21
C ILE A 109 -0.10 -12.27 14.32
N HIS A 110 -0.33 -13.11 13.32
CA HIS A 110 0.04 -14.51 13.35
C HIS A 110 1.41 -14.74 12.70
N ASP A 111 2.20 -15.63 13.30
CA ASP A 111 3.45 -16.08 12.71
C ASP A 111 3.19 -17.01 11.50
N ALA A 112 3.48 -16.49 10.31
CA ALA A 112 3.38 -17.24 9.05
C ALA A 112 4.36 -18.42 8.99
N LEU A 113 5.51 -18.30 9.64
CA LEU A 113 6.64 -19.20 9.54
C LEU A 113 6.67 -20.26 10.65
N ARG A 114 5.73 -20.24 11.59
CA ARG A 114 5.66 -21.17 12.73
C ARG A 114 5.65 -22.66 12.33
N THR A 115 5.17 -22.96 11.12
CA THR A 115 5.05 -24.33 10.58
C THR A 115 6.19 -24.71 9.63
N MET A 116 7.18 -23.84 9.44
CA MET A 116 8.34 -24.14 8.59
C MET A 116 9.15 -25.31 9.11
N ASP A 117 9.69 -26.09 8.18
CA ASP A 117 10.58 -27.21 8.46
C ASP A 117 11.75 -26.73 9.34
N SER A 118 12.03 -27.47 10.42
CA SER A 118 13.07 -27.07 11.38
C SER A 118 14.45 -27.03 10.73
N THR A 119 14.74 -27.92 9.79
CA THR A 119 16.02 -27.95 9.07
C THR A 119 16.18 -26.67 8.24
N VAL A 120 15.15 -26.27 7.50
CA VAL A 120 15.15 -25.01 6.74
C VAL A 120 15.38 -23.83 7.67
N ARG A 121 14.57 -23.73 8.73
CA ARG A 121 14.67 -22.63 9.69
C ARG A 121 16.04 -22.53 10.37
N ASP A 122 16.66 -23.67 10.67
CA ASP A 122 17.88 -23.72 11.47
C ASP A 122 19.15 -23.65 10.59
N THR A 123 19.06 -23.89 9.27
CA THR A 123 20.23 -23.93 8.37
C THR A 123 20.25 -22.88 7.26
N VAL A 124 19.08 -22.36 6.85
CA VAL A 124 18.98 -21.35 5.79
C VAL A 124 19.17 -19.94 6.37
N ALA A 125 20.11 -19.19 5.80
CA ALA A 125 20.50 -17.87 6.29
C ALA A 125 19.38 -16.82 6.25
N ASP A 126 18.36 -17.00 5.41
CA ASP A 126 17.18 -16.12 5.36
C ASP A 126 16.44 -16.08 6.70
N PHE A 127 16.50 -17.16 7.49
CA PHE A 127 15.85 -17.27 8.79
C PHE A 127 16.63 -16.62 9.94
N ASN A 128 17.78 -16.00 9.69
CA ASN A 128 18.56 -15.33 10.74
C ASN A 128 17.76 -14.22 11.45
N LEU A 129 16.98 -13.43 10.71
CA LEU A 129 16.06 -12.44 11.28
C LEU A 129 14.99 -13.11 12.15
N TYR A 130 14.32 -14.14 11.60
CA TYR A 130 13.28 -14.89 12.31
C TYR A 130 13.79 -15.52 13.62
N ASN A 131 14.98 -16.13 13.59
CA ASN A 131 15.56 -16.78 14.76
C ASN A 131 15.90 -15.77 15.87
N ARG A 132 16.43 -14.59 15.52
CA ARG A 132 16.62 -13.50 16.51
C ARG A 132 15.30 -13.03 17.12
N LEU A 133 14.26 -12.86 16.29
CA LEU A 133 12.92 -12.46 16.74
C LEU A 133 12.30 -13.48 17.68
N ARG A 134 12.46 -14.79 17.42
CA ARG A 134 11.95 -15.85 18.30
C ARG A 134 12.63 -15.87 19.67
N GLU A 135 13.92 -15.58 19.71
CA GLU A 135 14.69 -15.59 20.96
C GLU A 135 14.52 -14.31 21.78
N GLN A 136 14.43 -13.16 21.11
CA GLN A 136 14.60 -11.84 21.73
C GLN A 136 13.37 -10.93 21.54
N GLY A 137 12.35 -11.38 20.81
CA GLY A 137 11.25 -10.54 20.36
C GLY A 137 11.76 -9.38 19.50
N ARG A 138 11.04 -8.25 19.53
CA ARG A 138 11.44 -7.01 18.83
C ARG A 138 12.81 -6.47 19.23
N ALA A 139 13.34 -6.84 20.41
CA ALA A 139 14.69 -6.42 20.81
C ALA A 139 15.80 -7.08 19.96
N GLY A 140 15.47 -8.15 19.22
CA GLY A 140 16.36 -8.80 18.27
C GLY A 140 16.42 -8.12 16.90
N LEU A 141 15.75 -6.99 16.69
CA LEU A 141 15.84 -6.21 15.45
C LEU A 141 17.10 -5.34 15.45
N GLU A 142 17.78 -5.30 14.30
CA GLU A 142 18.95 -4.48 14.04
C GLU A 142 18.63 -3.39 13.00
N SER A 143 19.42 -2.32 12.98
CA SER A 143 19.23 -1.22 12.02
C SER A 143 19.25 -1.67 10.55
N ALA A 144 20.01 -2.73 10.24
CA ALA A 144 20.10 -3.29 8.89
C ALA A 144 18.80 -4.00 8.45
N ASP A 145 17.95 -4.43 9.37
CA ASP A 145 16.67 -5.08 9.04
C ASP A 145 15.67 -4.09 8.43
N PHE A 146 15.85 -2.79 8.69
CA PHE A 146 15.05 -1.69 8.15
C PHE A 146 15.63 -1.11 6.85
N ALA A 147 16.65 -1.74 6.27
CA ALA A 147 17.28 -1.23 5.06
C ALA A 147 16.29 -1.22 3.89
N ASP A 148 15.98 -0.03 3.37
CA ASP A 148 15.23 0.10 2.13
C ASP A 148 16.20 0.11 0.95
N GLU A 149 16.15 -0.97 0.16
CA GLU A 149 16.92 -1.15 -1.06
C GLU A 149 15.98 -1.01 -2.25
N ALA A 150 16.41 -0.35 -3.33
CA ALA A 150 15.63 -0.32 -4.57
C ALA A 150 15.48 -1.74 -5.12
N ASN A 151 14.27 -2.09 -5.57
CA ASN A 151 14.04 -3.41 -6.16
C ASN A 151 14.86 -3.55 -7.46
N SER A 152 15.53 -4.69 -7.64
CA SER A 152 16.34 -4.98 -8.82
C SER A 152 15.83 -6.24 -9.54
N ASN A 153 16.43 -6.60 -10.68
CA ASN A 153 16.09 -7.83 -11.41
C ASN A 153 16.37 -9.13 -10.62
N ILE A 154 17.02 -9.04 -9.45
CA ILE A 154 17.27 -10.14 -8.52
C ILE A 154 16.63 -9.90 -7.14
N GLY A 155 15.65 -9.00 -7.06
CA GLY A 155 15.02 -8.59 -5.80
C GLY A 155 15.86 -7.59 -5.00
N LYS A 156 15.70 -7.62 -3.67
CA LYS A 156 16.46 -6.83 -2.69
C LYS A 156 17.44 -7.73 -1.91
N PRO A 157 18.58 -8.15 -2.50
CA PRO A 157 19.44 -9.21 -1.95
C PRO A 157 20.04 -8.85 -0.58
N ASN A 158 20.12 -7.56 -0.25
CA ASN A 158 20.71 -7.09 0.99
C ASN A 158 19.65 -6.80 2.08
N ASN A 159 18.36 -6.92 1.77
CA ASN A 159 17.28 -6.69 2.71
C ASN A 159 16.91 -8.01 3.42
N PRO A 160 17.18 -8.17 4.74
CA PRO A 160 16.87 -9.40 5.47
C PRO A 160 15.37 -9.70 5.53
N GLY A 161 14.53 -8.67 5.69
CA GLY A 161 13.07 -8.81 5.69
C GLY A 161 12.55 -9.37 4.37
N TRP A 162 13.03 -8.84 3.24
CA TRP A 162 12.66 -9.30 1.90
C TRP A 162 13.03 -10.76 1.66
N LYS A 163 14.25 -11.15 2.05
CA LYS A 163 14.72 -12.54 1.93
C LYS A 163 13.89 -13.51 2.76
N LEU A 164 13.44 -13.09 3.94
CA LEU A 164 12.55 -13.90 4.78
C LEU A 164 11.12 -13.93 4.23
N ASP A 165 10.65 -12.83 3.64
CA ASP A 165 9.26 -12.65 3.20
C ASP A 165 8.82 -13.68 2.16
N LYS A 166 9.71 -14.10 1.25
CA LYS A 166 9.41 -15.11 0.23
C LYS A 166 8.90 -16.43 0.81
N TRP A 167 9.28 -16.76 2.05
CA TRP A 167 8.90 -18.00 2.73
C TRP A 167 7.48 -18.00 3.31
N LYS A 168 6.80 -16.86 3.36
CA LYS A 168 5.48 -16.75 4.02
C LYS A 168 4.33 -17.29 3.18
N PHE A 169 4.42 -17.23 1.85
CA PHE A 169 3.27 -17.45 0.95
C PHE A 169 2.66 -18.86 1.08
N LEU A 170 3.46 -19.93 0.98
CA LEU A 170 2.93 -21.29 1.06
C LEU A 170 2.39 -21.66 2.45
N PRO A 171 3.09 -21.36 3.56
CA PRO A 171 2.52 -21.53 4.90
C PRO A 171 1.22 -20.74 5.12
N MET A 172 1.14 -19.50 4.64
CA MET A 172 -0.07 -18.69 4.75
C MET A 172 -1.27 -19.35 4.07
N VAL A 173 -1.10 -20.05 2.95
CA VAL A 173 -2.18 -20.80 2.29
C VAL A 173 -2.79 -21.86 3.23
N GLN A 174 -1.94 -22.70 3.83
CA GLN A 174 -2.39 -23.76 4.75
C GLN A 174 -3.02 -23.19 6.02
N GLN A 175 -2.41 -22.13 6.57
CA GLN A 175 -2.90 -21.50 7.78
C GLN A 175 -4.22 -20.74 7.57
N ALA A 176 -4.39 -20.05 6.45
CA ALA A 176 -5.64 -19.39 6.08
C ALA A 176 -6.79 -20.39 5.89
N LEU A 177 -6.53 -21.53 5.22
CA LEU A 177 -7.49 -22.63 5.14
C LEU A 177 -7.87 -23.19 6.51
N THR A 178 -6.88 -23.35 7.40
CA THR A 178 -7.14 -23.82 8.78
C THR A 178 -8.01 -22.82 9.56
N TYR A 179 -7.78 -21.53 9.36
CA TYR A 179 -8.52 -20.47 10.04
C TYR A 179 -9.99 -20.40 9.58
N LYS A 180 -10.25 -20.45 8.28
CA LYS A 180 -11.60 -20.45 7.72
C LYS A 180 -11.63 -21.31 6.46
N ASN A 181 -11.93 -22.60 6.62
CA ASN A 181 -11.90 -23.58 5.53
C ASN A 181 -13.08 -23.47 4.55
N ASN A 182 -14.11 -22.68 4.89
CA ASN A 182 -15.35 -22.55 4.14
C ASN A 182 -15.55 -21.17 3.49
N ALA A 183 -14.54 -20.29 3.53
CA ALA A 183 -14.57 -19.04 2.75
C ALA A 183 -14.63 -19.38 1.26
N LYS A 184 -15.48 -18.72 0.48
CA LYS A 184 -15.52 -18.86 -0.98
C LYS A 184 -14.27 -18.26 -1.63
N TRP A 185 -13.81 -17.13 -1.09
CA TRP A 185 -12.70 -16.35 -1.62
C TRP A 185 -11.69 -16.03 -0.54
N TYR A 186 -10.41 -16.14 -0.90
CA TYR A 186 -9.27 -15.70 -0.11
C TYR A 186 -8.64 -14.51 -0.84
N VAL A 187 -8.74 -13.33 -0.24
CA VAL A 187 -8.22 -12.08 -0.81
C VAL A 187 -6.91 -11.76 -0.09
N PHE A 188 -5.80 -11.95 -0.78
CA PHE A 188 -4.48 -11.66 -0.26
C PHE A 188 -4.14 -10.19 -0.51
N MET A 189 -3.56 -9.54 0.49
CA MET A 189 -3.13 -8.13 0.41
C MET A 189 -1.89 -7.87 1.26
N GLU A 190 -1.14 -6.81 0.94
CA GLU A 190 -0.06 -6.28 1.78
C GLU A 190 -0.53 -5.07 2.59
N ALA A 191 0.22 -4.70 3.63
CA ALA A 191 -0.15 -3.60 4.55
C ALA A 191 -0.06 -2.19 3.94
N ASP A 192 0.45 -2.04 2.72
CA ASP A 192 0.46 -0.81 1.92
C ASP A 192 -0.47 -0.90 0.70
N THR A 193 -1.50 -1.75 0.79
CA THR A 193 -2.51 -1.98 -0.25
C THR A 193 -3.89 -1.57 0.23
N TYR A 194 -4.65 -0.85 -0.60
CA TYR A 194 -6.03 -0.48 -0.31
C TYR A 194 -6.99 -1.20 -1.25
N PHE A 195 -8.13 -1.68 -0.73
CA PHE A 195 -9.20 -2.32 -1.49
C PHE A 195 -10.52 -1.55 -1.39
N SER A 196 -11.17 -1.30 -2.53
CA SER A 196 -12.58 -0.91 -2.61
C SER A 196 -13.47 -2.16 -2.53
N TRP A 197 -13.94 -2.49 -1.33
CA TRP A 197 -14.73 -3.72 -1.11
C TRP A 197 -16.03 -3.81 -1.92
N PRO A 198 -16.86 -2.75 -2.04
CA PRO A 198 -18.05 -2.82 -2.89
C PRO A 198 -17.71 -3.18 -4.34
N THR A 199 -16.63 -2.59 -4.86
CA THR A 199 -16.16 -2.83 -6.23
C THR A 199 -15.59 -4.24 -6.39
N LEU A 200 -14.82 -4.74 -5.42
CA LEU A 200 -14.29 -6.11 -5.44
C LEU A 200 -15.42 -7.14 -5.44
N LEU A 201 -16.42 -6.98 -4.56
CA LEU A 201 -17.51 -7.94 -4.43
C LEU A 201 -18.39 -7.97 -5.68
N GLU A 202 -18.67 -6.82 -6.28
CA GLU A 202 -19.35 -6.76 -7.59
C GLU A 202 -18.53 -7.52 -8.65
N TRP A 203 -17.23 -7.26 -8.74
CA TRP A 203 -16.37 -7.94 -9.72
C TRP A 203 -16.33 -9.46 -9.49
N LEU A 204 -16.22 -9.91 -8.24
CA LEU A 204 -16.21 -11.35 -7.90
C LEU A 204 -17.55 -12.03 -8.16
N SER A 205 -18.66 -11.30 -8.19
CA SER A 205 -20.00 -11.86 -8.49
C SER A 205 -20.10 -12.48 -9.90
N HIS A 206 -19.17 -12.14 -10.79
CA HIS A 206 -19.10 -12.68 -12.14
C HIS A 206 -18.38 -14.03 -12.26
N PHE A 207 -17.80 -14.53 -11.16
CA PHE A 207 -17.08 -15.81 -11.13
C PHE A 207 -17.86 -16.85 -10.34
N ASP A 208 -17.75 -18.13 -10.72
CA ASP A 208 -18.27 -19.23 -9.90
C ASP A 208 -17.23 -19.59 -8.82
N PRO A 209 -17.49 -19.32 -7.53
CA PRO A 209 -16.54 -19.61 -6.46
C PRO A 209 -16.27 -21.12 -6.26
N LYS A 210 -17.03 -22.00 -6.91
CA LYS A 210 -16.82 -23.45 -6.88
C LYS A 210 -15.78 -23.94 -7.89
N GLU A 211 -15.40 -23.08 -8.83
CA GLU A 211 -14.34 -23.37 -9.80
C GLU A 211 -12.99 -22.88 -9.28
N PRO A 212 -11.87 -23.56 -9.64
CA PRO A 212 -10.55 -23.12 -9.23
C PRO A 212 -10.15 -21.83 -9.97
N HIS A 213 -10.13 -20.74 -9.23
CA HIS A 213 -9.69 -19.42 -9.68
C HIS A 213 -8.45 -18.94 -8.92
N TYR A 214 -7.48 -18.44 -9.69
CA TYR A 214 -6.35 -17.64 -9.25
C TYR A 214 -6.31 -16.37 -10.09
N ILE A 215 -6.57 -15.21 -9.48
CA ILE A 215 -6.83 -13.95 -10.18
C ILE A 215 -5.93 -12.87 -9.62
N GLY A 216 -5.18 -12.17 -10.47
CA GLY A 216 -4.26 -11.13 -10.03
C GLY A 216 -3.56 -10.37 -11.16
N THR A 217 -2.87 -9.29 -10.80
CA THR A 217 -2.08 -8.48 -11.73
C THR A 217 -0.91 -9.31 -12.25
N GLU A 218 -0.85 -9.48 -13.56
CA GLU A 218 0.11 -10.36 -14.20
C GLU A 218 1.56 -9.85 -14.09
N THR A 219 2.44 -10.73 -13.62
CA THR A 219 3.90 -10.58 -13.64
C THR A 219 4.54 -11.89 -14.05
N GLN A 220 5.82 -11.85 -14.41
CA GLN A 220 6.52 -12.99 -14.96
C GLN A 220 7.97 -13.05 -14.47
N ILE A 221 8.39 -14.24 -14.03
CA ILE A 221 9.79 -14.57 -13.75
C ILE A 221 10.06 -15.89 -14.48
N ALA A 222 11.04 -15.86 -15.39
CA ALA A 222 11.31 -16.96 -16.31
C ALA A 222 10.03 -17.40 -17.04
N ASP A 223 9.62 -18.66 -16.91
CA ASP A 223 8.43 -19.25 -17.52
C ASP A 223 7.19 -19.23 -16.62
N VAL A 224 7.30 -18.75 -15.38
CA VAL A 224 6.20 -18.68 -14.42
C VAL A 224 5.50 -17.32 -14.54
N ILE A 225 4.20 -17.36 -14.85
CA ILE A 225 3.30 -16.20 -14.81
C ILE A 225 2.49 -16.28 -13.53
N PHE A 226 2.52 -15.21 -12.73
CA PHE A 226 1.94 -15.20 -11.38
C PHE A 226 1.34 -13.83 -11.05
N ALA A 227 0.50 -13.79 -10.01
CA ALA A 227 -0.06 -12.56 -9.49
C ALA A 227 0.98 -11.80 -8.67
N HIS A 228 1.17 -10.52 -8.96
CA HIS A 228 2.01 -9.63 -8.16
C HIS A 228 1.45 -9.51 -6.73
N GLY A 229 2.23 -9.92 -5.73
CA GLY A 229 1.77 -10.01 -4.34
C GLY A 229 1.28 -8.67 -3.77
N GLY A 230 2.00 -7.59 -4.06
CA GLY A 230 1.67 -6.24 -3.59
C GLY A 230 0.36 -5.69 -4.15
N SER A 231 -0.01 -6.02 -5.40
CA SER A 231 -1.30 -5.58 -5.97
C SER A 231 -2.51 -6.16 -5.23
N GLY A 232 -2.26 -7.17 -4.40
CA GLY A 232 -3.24 -8.12 -3.93
C GLY A 232 -3.68 -9.07 -5.04
N PHE A 233 -4.28 -10.18 -4.61
CA PHE A 233 -4.78 -11.22 -5.52
C PHE A 233 -5.89 -12.02 -4.85
N VAL A 234 -6.67 -12.72 -5.65
CA VAL A 234 -7.81 -13.50 -5.19
C VAL A 234 -7.62 -14.97 -5.56
N VAL A 235 -7.83 -15.85 -4.58
CA VAL A 235 -7.82 -17.30 -4.76
C VAL A 235 -9.15 -17.87 -4.29
N SER A 236 -9.81 -18.64 -5.14
CA SER A 236 -11.00 -19.40 -4.74
C SER A 236 -10.67 -20.51 -3.74
N ASN A 237 -11.67 -20.99 -3.01
CA ASN A 237 -11.50 -22.10 -2.08
C ASN A 237 -10.93 -23.39 -2.71
N PRO A 238 -11.45 -23.88 -3.87
CA PRO A 238 -10.88 -25.08 -4.50
C PRO A 238 -9.40 -24.90 -4.89
N ALA A 239 -9.03 -23.72 -5.40
CA ALA A 239 -7.64 -23.42 -5.74
C ALA A 239 -6.72 -23.37 -4.51
N MET A 240 -7.19 -22.81 -3.39
CA MET A 240 -6.46 -22.85 -2.12
C MET A 240 -6.21 -24.28 -1.65
N GLN A 241 -7.23 -25.15 -1.71
CA GLN A 241 -7.09 -26.56 -1.33
C GLN A 241 -6.05 -27.28 -2.19
N LEU A 242 -6.07 -27.04 -3.51
CA LEU A 242 -5.09 -27.59 -4.44
C LEU A 242 -3.66 -27.14 -4.08
N ALA A 243 -3.43 -25.83 -3.90
CA ALA A 243 -2.12 -25.31 -3.51
C ALA A 243 -1.64 -25.86 -2.16
N SER A 244 -2.55 -25.98 -1.18
CA SER A 244 -2.27 -26.58 0.13
C SER A 244 -1.83 -28.04 0.02
N ASN A 245 -2.50 -28.83 -0.83
CA ASN A 245 -2.17 -30.23 -1.07
C ASN A 245 -0.83 -30.39 -1.79
N GLU A 246 -0.55 -29.55 -2.80
CA GLU A 246 0.75 -29.51 -3.47
C GLU A 246 1.87 -29.20 -2.47
N TYR A 247 1.69 -28.19 -1.62
CA TYR A 247 2.71 -27.85 -0.62
C TYR A 247 2.92 -28.97 0.42
N ALA A 248 1.84 -29.64 0.86
CA ALA A 248 1.92 -30.75 1.80
C ALA A 248 2.60 -32.00 1.20
N THR A 249 2.50 -32.21 -0.11
CA THR A 249 3.05 -33.39 -0.79
C THR A 249 4.47 -33.20 -1.28
N ARG A 250 4.83 -31.96 -1.67
CA ARG A 250 6.13 -31.58 -2.24
C ARG A 250 6.93 -30.64 -1.33
N THR A 251 6.75 -30.73 -0.01
CA THR A 251 7.32 -29.75 0.95
C THR A 251 8.83 -29.55 0.79
N VAL A 252 9.61 -30.63 0.67
CA VAL A 252 11.08 -30.52 0.52
C VAL A 252 11.47 -29.83 -0.78
N GLU A 253 10.91 -30.28 -1.92
CA GLU A 253 11.14 -29.68 -3.23
C GLU A 253 10.77 -28.19 -3.26
N LEU A 254 9.61 -27.84 -2.71
CA LEU A 254 9.12 -26.46 -2.72
C LEU A 254 9.90 -25.56 -1.76
N ASN A 255 10.42 -26.10 -0.65
CA ASN A 255 11.34 -25.37 0.21
C ASN A 255 12.67 -25.10 -0.51
N GLU A 256 13.25 -26.10 -1.19
CA GLU A 256 14.45 -25.90 -2.01
C GLU A 256 14.21 -24.88 -3.14
N TYR A 257 13.07 -24.98 -3.83
CA TYR A 257 12.69 -24.02 -4.87
C TYR A 257 12.55 -22.61 -4.30
N THR A 258 11.93 -22.46 -3.13
CA THR A 258 11.77 -21.16 -2.44
C THR A 258 13.11 -20.57 -2.04
N ASP A 259 14.05 -21.39 -1.55
CA ASP A 259 15.39 -20.94 -1.17
C ASP A 259 16.13 -20.31 -2.36
N TRP A 260 16.05 -20.93 -3.53
CA TRP A 260 16.66 -20.42 -4.78
C TRP A 260 15.90 -19.26 -5.42
N HIS A 261 14.72 -18.91 -4.93
CA HIS A 261 13.90 -17.82 -5.47
C HIS A 261 14.07 -16.53 -4.65
N TRP A 262 13.70 -15.39 -5.24
CA TRP A 262 13.68 -14.09 -4.55
C TRP A 262 12.28 -13.50 -4.36
N ALA A 263 11.26 -14.14 -4.94
CA ALA A 263 9.86 -13.72 -4.94
C ALA A 263 8.94 -14.88 -4.52
N GLY A 264 8.27 -14.77 -3.37
CA GLY A 264 7.41 -15.84 -2.83
C GLY A 264 6.04 -15.95 -3.49
N ASP A 265 5.53 -14.84 -4.02
CA ASP A 265 4.34 -14.79 -4.86
C ASP A 265 4.54 -15.58 -6.17
N CYS A 266 5.74 -15.54 -6.76
CA CYS A 266 6.11 -16.40 -7.89
C CYS A 266 6.07 -17.89 -7.51
N VAL A 267 6.59 -18.26 -6.32
CA VAL A 267 6.54 -19.64 -5.84
C VAL A 267 5.09 -20.12 -5.72
N LEU A 268 4.21 -19.30 -5.14
CA LEU A 268 2.78 -19.63 -5.06
C LEU A 268 2.14 -19.74 -6.46
N GLY A 269 2.46 -18.83 -7.36
CA GLY A 269 1.98 -18.87 -8.74
C GLY A 269 2.40 -20.13 -9.48
N LYS A 270 3.66 -20.58 -9.30
CA LYS A 270 4.13 -21.87 -9.80
C LYS A 270 3.33 -23.03 -9.20
N VAL A 271 3.16 -23.06 -7.88
CA VAL A 271 2.41 -24.15 -7.20
C VAL A 271 0.98 -24.25 -7.74
N LEU A 272 0.30 -23.11 -7.92
CA LEU A 272 -1.04 -23.06 -8.49
C LEU A 272 -1.06 -23.50 -9.97
N ALA A 273 -0.09 -23.05 -10.77
CA ALA A 273 0.03 -23.46 -12.17
C ALA A 273 0.28 -24.97 -12.32
N ASP A 274 1.19 -25.54 -11.51
CA ASP A 274 1.47 -26.98 -11.45
C ASP A 274 0.20 -27.77 -11.07
N ALA A 275 -0.65 -27.21 -10.21
CA ALA A 275 -1.94 -27.78 -9.82
C ALA A 275 -3.06 -27.61 -10.86
N GLY A 276 -2.75 -27.04 -12.03
CA GLY A 276 -3.71 -26.81 -13.11
C GLY A 276 -4.56 -25.54 -12.95
N VAL A 277 -4.15 -24.59 -12.11
CA VAL A 277 -4.84 -23.32 -11.86
C VAL A 277 -3.97 -22.14 -12.33
N PRO A 278 -3.87 -21.88 -13.65
CA PRO A 278 -3.08 -20.77 -14.16
C PRO A 278 -3.67 -19.42 -13.76
N LEU A 279 -2.83 -18.38 -13.77
CA LEU A 279 -3.25 -17.02 -13.46
C LEU A 279 -4.29 -16.50 -14.47
N ARG A 280 -5.35 -15.90 -13.95
CA ARG A 280 -6.26 -15.02 -14.68
C ARG A 280 -5.85 -13.56 -14.47
N TYR A 281 -5.61 -12.85 -15.57
CA TYR A 281 -5.04 -11.50 -15.57
C TYR A 281 -6.06 -10.45 -15.18
N SER A 282 -5.74 -9.67 -14.15
CA SER A 282 -6.64 -8.63 -13.62
C SER A 282 -6.16 -7.20 -13.82
N TRP A 283 -4.99 -6.92 -14.41
CA TRP A 283 -4.65 -5.52 -14.68
C TRP A 283 -5.70 -4.89 -15.63
N PRO A 284 -6.25 -3.69 -15.40
CA PRO A 284 -5.92 -2.70 -14.37
C PRO A 284 -6.87 -2.71 -13.16
N ILE A 285 -7.69 -3.75 -12.99
CA ILE A 285 -8.65 -3.86 -11.87
C ILE A 285 -7.92 -3.87 -10.52
N LEU A 286 -6.86 -4.67 -10.43
CA LEU A 286 -5.90 -4.63 -9.34
C LEU A 286 -4.65 -3.89 -9.84
N GLN A 287 -4.31 -2.76 -9.22
CA GLN A 287 -3.14 -1.96 -9.60
C GLN A 287 -1.93 -2.33 -8.73
N ASN A 288 -0.77 -2.44 -9.37
CA ASN A 288 0.52 -2.59 -8.71
C ASN A 288 1.20 -1.25 -8.39
N SER A 289 0.49 -0.13 -8.57
CA SER A 289 1.01 1.22 -8.41
C SER A 289 0.16 2.04 -7.46
N ASN A 290 0.72 3.14 -6.96
CA ASN A 290 -0.06 4.13 -6.21
C ASN A 290 -0.92 4.97 -7.16
N VAL A 291 -1.78 5.82 -6.58
CA VAL A 291 -2.69 6.71 -7.33
C VAL A 291 -1.93 7.74 -8.17
N GLY A 292 -0.74 8.15 -7.72
CA GLY A 292 0.15 9.08 -8.42
C GLY A 292 0.59 8.59 -9.80
N GLU A 293 0.81 7.30 -9.92
CA GLU A 293 1.37 6.66 -11.11
C GLU A 293 0.31 6.23 -12.15
N LEU A 294 -0.97 6.31 -11.80
CA LEU A 294 -2.05 5.87 -12.68
C LEU A 294 -2.09 6.69 -13.98
N ASP A 295 -2.36 5.98 -15.08
CA ASP A 295 -2.60 6.56 -16.39
C ASP A 295 -3.84 5.92 -17.01
N GLU A 296 -4.98 6.58 -16.82
CA GLU A 296 -6.28 6.08 -17.25
C GLU A 296 -6.52 6.27 -18.75
N PHE A 297 -5.65 7.03 -19.43
CA PHE A 297 -5.79 7.36 -20.84
C PHE A 297 -4.91 6.51 -21.74
N ALA A 298 -3.76 6.06 -21.25
CA ALA A 298 -2.84 5.19 -21.97
C ALA A 298 -3.30 3.73 -21.99
N LYS A 299 -2.77 2.98 -22.96
CA LYS A 299 -2.98 1.55 -23.11
C LYS A 299 -1.80 0.81 -22.50
N GLY A 300 -2.04 0.01 -21.47
CA GLY A 300 -1.08 -0.94 -20.89
C GLY A 300 -1.63 -2.36 -21.00
N PHE A 301 -0.80 -3.39 -21.15
CA PHE A 301 -1.25 -4.80 -21.24
C PHE A 301 -2.47 -5.02 -22.18
N TYR A 302 -2.48 -4.31 -23.31
CA TYR A 302 -3.59 -4.27 -24.28
C TYR A 302 -4.95 -3.75 -23.79
N ARG A 303 -5.04 -3.22 -22.57
CA ARG A 303 -6.25 -2.66 -21.94
C ARG A 303 -6.09 -1.16 -21.71
N LYS A 304 -7.20 -0.42 -21.72
CA LYS A 304 -7.23 1.01 -21.38
C LYS A 304 -8.02 1.18 -20.07
N PRO A 305 -7.39 1.65 -18.97
CA PRO A 305 -8.02 1.57 -17.64
C PRO A 305 -9.35 2.28 -17.49
N TRP A 306 -9.57 3.40 -18.18
CA TRP A 306 -10.73 4.30 -18.03
C TRP A 306 -12.08 3.65 -17.65
N CYS A 307 -12.49 2.57 -18.32
CA CYS A 307 -13.79 1.90 -18.10
C CYS A 307 -13.73 0.63 -17.24
N PHE A 308 -12.55 0.24 -16.76
CA PHE A 308 -12.38 -0.89 -15.85
C PHE A 308 -12.70 -0.45 -14.40
N PRO A 309 -13.19 -1.38 -13.56
CA PRO A 309 -13.21 -1.21 -12.12
C PRO A 309 -11.82 -0.85 -11.58
N ALA A 310 -11.77 -0.01 -10.54
CA ALA A 310 -10.56 0.30 -9.79
C ALA A 310 -10.70 -0.31 -8.39
N VAL A 311 -10.26 -1.55 -8.24
CA VAL A 311 -10.50 -2.36 -7.04
C VAL A 311 -9.40 -2.19 -6.01
N ALA A 312 -8.13 -2.19 -6.44
CA ALA A 312 -7.01 -2.08 -5.51
C ALA A 312 -5.91 -1.14 -6.02
N PHE A 313 -5.23 -0.48 -5.08
CA PHE A 313 -4.05 0.35 -5.29
C PHE A 313 -2.96 -0.06 -4.30
N HIS A 314 -1.70 -0.01 -4.74
CA HIS A 314 -0.55 -0.50 -3.98
C HIS A 314 0.50 0.61 -3.80
N HIS A 315 1.57 0.34 -3.04
CA HIS A 315 2.62 1.30 -2.68
C HIS A 315 2.08 2.55 -1.96
N LEU A 316 1.08 2.35 -1.10
CA LEU A 316 0.45 3.43 -0.36
C LEU A 316 1.06 3.61 1.02
N THR A 317 1.21 4.86 1.42
CA THR A 317 1.43 5.22 2.82
C THR A 317 0.15 5.04 3.64
N SER A 318 0.28 4.94 4.96
CA SER A 318 -0.86 4.92 5.89
C SER A 318 -1.74 6.18 5.76
N HIS A 319 -1.17 7.31 5.32
CA HIS A 319 -1.96 8.53 5.04
C HIS A 319 -2.81 8.37 3.77
N GLU A 320 -2.24 7.87 2.68
CA GLU A 320 -2.97 7.68 1.42
C GLU A 320 -4.08 6.62 1.54
N ILE A 321 -3.86 5.55 2.32
CA ILE A 321 -4.92 4.58 2.68
C ILE A 321 -6.09 5.29 3.38
N ARG A 322 -5.81 6.24 4.28
CA ARG A 322 -6.85 7.03 4.95
C ARG A 322 -7.58 7.94 3.97
N ASP A 323 -6.85 8.60 3.09
CA ASP A 323 -7.42 9.50 2.09
C ASP A 323 -8.35 8.77 1.13
N LEU A 324 -7.96 7.59 0.65
CA LEU A 324 -8.77 6.71 -0.20
C LEU A 324 -10.05 6.25 0.53
N TYR A 325 -9.93 5.86 1.79
CA TYR A 325 -11.08 5.48 2.61
C TYR A 325 -12.08 6.63 2.78
N GLU A 326 -11.60 7.83 3.10
CA GLU A 326 -12.46 9.00 3.27
C GLU A 326 -13.02 9.49 1.92
N PHE A 327 -12.27 9.34 0.82
CA PHE A 327 -12.76 9.56 -0.54
C PHE A 327 -13.96 8.67 -0.85
N GLU A 328 -13.83 7.34 -0.71
CA GLU A 328 -14.94 6.43 -0.98
C GLU A 328 -16.13 6.67 -0.07
N LYS A 329 -15.88 6.98 1.20
CA LYS A 329 -16.94 7.32 2.16
C LYS A 329 -17.73 8.55 1.75
N ARG A 330 -17.07 9.62 1.27
CA ARG A 330 -17.76 10.79 0.72
C ARG A 330 -18.49 10.46 -0.57
N ARG A 331 -17.84 9.73 -1.47
CA ARG A 331 -18.42 9.35 -2.77
C ARG A 331 -19.73 8.58 -2.61
N ARG A 332 -19.81 7.65 -1.66
CA ARG A 332 -21.05 6.89 -1.36
C ARG A 332 -22.24 7.77 -0.98
N GLN A 333 -22.02 8.99 -0.49
CA GLN A 333 -23.10 9.93 -0.17
C GLN A 333 -23.61 10.68 -1.41
N GLN A 334 -22.87 10.61 -2.53
CA GLN A 334 -23.09 11.40 -3.73
C GLN A 334 -23.56 10.57 -4.92
N THR A 335 -23.36 9.25 -4.88
CA THR A 335 -23.71 8.34 -5.98
C THR A 335 -24.37 7.07 -5.47
N THR A 336 -25.23 6.50 -6.31
CA THR A 336 -25.85 5.19 -6.08
C THR A 336 -25.04 4.04 -6.68
N SER A 337 -23.95 4.32 -7.42
CA SER A 337 -23.09 3.28 -8.00
C SER A 337 -22.13 2.72 -6.96
N ASN A 338 -22.24 1.42 -6.71
CA ASN A 338 -21.32 0.67 -5.84
C ASN A 338 -19.96 0.37 -6.50
N VAL A 339 -19.87 0.52 -7.83
CA VAL A 339 -18.63 0.28 -8.57
C VAL A 339 -17.85 1.59 -8.70
N LEU A 340 -16.61 1.56 -8.25
CA LEU A 340 -15.60 2.58 -8.52
C LEU A 340 -14.87 2.21 -9.83
N LEU A 341 -14.91 3.10 -10.82
CA LEU A 341 -14.16 2.95 -12.06
C LEU A 341 -12.90 3.81 -12.06
N HIS A 342 -11.90 3.45 -12.87
CA HIS A 342 -10.71 4.29 -13.08
C HIS A 342 -11.07 5.70 -13.55
N ARG A 343 -12.08 5.89 -14.42
CA ARG A 343 -12.55 7.24 -14.78
C ARG A 343 -13.03 8.06 -13.58
N ASP A 344 -13.58 7.40 -12.56
CA ASP A 344 -14.14 8.08 -11.38
C ASP A 344 -12.98 8.47 -10.46
N VAL A 345 -11.98 7.59 -10.30
CA VAL A 345 -10.70 7.91 -9.64
C VAL A 345 -10.04 9.10 -10.32
N PHE A 346 -9.93 9.08 -11.66
CA PHE A 346 -9.33 10.20 -12.38
C PHE A 346 -10.11 11.50 -12.17
N LYS A 347 -11.43 11.50 -12.37
CA LYS A 347 -12.24 12.73 -12.31
C LYS A 347 -12.41 13.29 -10.90
N GLU A 348 -12.57 12.42 -9.92
CA GLU A 348 -12.98 12.79 -8.57
C GLU A 348 -11.81 12.87 -7.58
N LEU A 349 -10.68 12.22 -7.88
CA LEU A 349 -9.50 12.20 -7.00
C LEU A 349 -8.24 12.81 -7.64
N ILE A 350 -7.89 12.44 -8.89
CA ILE A 350 -6.65 12.91 -9.54
C ILE A 350 -6.81 14.31 -10.13
N TYR A 351 -7.81 14.51 -10.98
CA TYR A 351 -8.02 15.76 -11.74
C TYR A 351 -8.10 17.00 -10.84
N PRO A 352 -8.80 16.98 -9.68
CA PRO A 352 -8.85 18.14 -8.78
C PRO A 352 -7.50 18.55 -8.19
N GLU A 353 -6.53 17.62 -8.14
CA GLU A 353 -5.18 17.84 -7.61
C GLU A 353 -4.18 18.29 -8.69
N LEU A 354 -4.58 18.28 -9.97
CA LEU A 354 -3.74 18.76 -11.06
C LEU A 354 -3.70 20.29 -11.08
N SER A 355 -2.54 20.84 -11.43
CA SER A 355 -2.32 22.29 -11.42
C SER A 355 -1.47 22.73 -12.62
N ASN A 356 -1.41 24.02 -12.93
CA ASN A 356 -0.58 24.48 -14.05
C ASN A 356 0.93 24.28 -13.77
N VAL A 357 1.35 24.38 -12.50
CA VAL A 357 2.73 24.22 -12.06
C VAL A 357 2.73 23.72 -10.62
N ARG A 358 3.59 22.74 -10.33
CA ARG A 358 3.85 22.22 -8.97
C ARG A 358 5.35 22.00 -8.78
N ASP A 359 5.91 22.63 -7.75
CA ASP A 359 7.31 22.48 -7.36
C ASP A 359 7.52 21.21 -6.51
N SER A 360 8.73 20.65 -6.53
CA SER A 360 9.10 19.43 -5.79
C SER A 360 8.21 18.23 -6.11
N TRP A 361 7.83 18.10 -7.38
CA TRP A 361 6.86 17.13 -7.84
C TRP A 361 7.17 16.66 -9.25
N ASP A 362 7.07 15.35 -9.47
CA ASP A 362 7.32 14.68 -10.75
C ASP A 362 6.03 14.00 -11.22
N ASN A 363 5.45 14.51 -12.30
CA ASN A 363 4.26 13.93 -12.96
C ASN A 363 4.59 12.74 -13.86
N LEU A 364 5.84 12.27 -13.86
CA LEU A 364 6.28 11.07 -14.57
C LEU A 364 6.10 11.17 -16.08
N SER A 365 6.26 12.38 -16.64
CA SER A 365 6.40 12.53 -18.09
C SER A 365 7.65 11.79 -18.58
N ASP A 366 7.54 11.18 -19.75
CA ASP A 366 8.46 10.15 -20.23
C ASP A 366 9.16 10.51 -21.55
N GLU A 367 8.64 11.45 -22.33
CA GLU A 367 9.29 11.93 -23.55
C GLU A 367 10.41 12.91 -23.21
N GLU A 368 11.66 12.47 -23.29
CA GLU A 368 12.84 13.26 -22.91
C GLU A 368 13.27 14.29 -23.98
N HIS A 369 13.56 15.51 -23.54
CA HIS A 369 14.08 16.62 -24.36
C HIS A 369 15.40 17.17 -23.75
N PRO A 370 16.54 16.49 -23.96
CA PRO A 370 17.79 16.80 -23.26
C PRO A 370 18.41 18.15 -23.65
N ALA A 371 18.00 18.71 -24.79
CA ALA A 371 18.45 20.03 -25.22
C ALA A 371 17.76 21.19 -24.47
N ILE A 372 16.68 20.91 -23.75
CA ILE A 372 15.88 21.92 -23.03
C ILE A 372 16.17 21.80 -21.54
N THR A 373 16.89 22.77 -21.00
CA THR A 373 17.29 22.81 -19.58
C THR A 373 16.58 23.91 -18.80
N ASP A 374 15.70 24.68 -19.46
CA ASP A 374 14.89 25.73 -18.82
C ASP A 374 13.42 25.32 -18.70
N PHE A 375 12.82 25.59 -17.54
CA PHE A 375 11.45 25.16 -17.25
C PHE A 375 10.42 25.90 -18.11
N HIS A 376 10.65 27.18 -18.43
CA HIS A 376 9.74 27.96 -19.25
C HIS A 376 9.77 27.50 -20.71
N GLU A 377 10.95 27.15 -21.22
CA GLU A 377 11.09 26.51 -22.53
C GLU A 377 10.37 25.16 -22.58
N CYS A 378 10.53 24.31 -21.55
CA CYS A 378 9.82 23.03 -21.44
C CYS A 378 8.29 23.20 -21.46
N LYS A 379 7.78 24.16 -20.67
CA LYS A 379 6.36 24.53 -20.67
C LYS A 379 5.90 24.98 -22.05
N THR A 380 6.70 25.80 -22.73
CA THR A 380 6.38 26.35 -24.05
C THR A 380 6.31 25.25 -25.10
N LEU A 381 7.27 24.32 -25.07
CA LEU A 381 7.26 23.13 -25.92
C LEU A 381 5.94 22.36 -25.76
N CYS A 382 5.60 21.98 -24.52
CA CYS A 382 4.37 21.23 -24.27
C CYS A 382 3.12 22.02 -24.67
N SER A 383 3.03 23.30 -24.28
CA SER A 383 1.87 24.16 -24.61
C SER A 383 1.69 24.39 -26.12
N SER A 384 2.74 24.21 -26.92
CA SER A 384 2.68 24.34 -28.38
C SER A 384 2.13 23.10 -29.08
N SER A 385 2.15 21.94 -28.42
CA SER A 385 1.57 20.69 -28.91
C SER A 385 0.13 20.52 -28.43
N ARG A 386 -0.77 20.16 -29.34
CA ARG A 386 -2.17 19.86 -28.99
C ARG A 386 -2.35 18.54 -28.25
N SER A 387 -1.40 17.61 -28.36
CA SER A 387 -1.45 16.31 -27.68
C SER A 387 -0.77 16.32 -26.31
N CYS A 388 0.03 17.34 -26.00
CA CYS A 388 0.75 17.37 -24.72
C CYS A 388 -0.19 17.73 -23.56
N ALA A 389 -0.33 16.79 -22.62
CA ALA A 389 -1.14 16.93 -21.43
C ALA A 389 -0.31 17.41 -20.24
N GLN A 390 0.99 17.12 -20.21
CA GLN A 390 1.85 17.41 -19.07
C GLN A 390 3.33 17.55 -19.43
N PHE A 391 4.09 18.20 -18.56
CA PHE A 391 5.53 18.38 -18.70
C PHE A 391 6.20 18.43 -17.32
N VAL A 392 7.49 18.08 -17.25
CA VAL A 392 8.30 18.19 -16.03
C VAL A 392 9.73 18.58 -16.37
N MET A 393 10.33 19.43 -15.55
CA MET A 393 11.78 19.61 -15.49
C MET A 393 12.31 18.76 -14.34
N ARG A 394 13.07 17.71 -14.65
CA ARG A 394 13.62 16.76 -13.67
C ARG A 394 15.12 16.67 -13.88
N ASP A 395 15.87 16.92 -12.82
CA ASP A 395 17.34 16.90 -12.82
C ASP A 395 17.98 17.77 -13.93
N GLY A 396 17.33 18.90 -14.22
CA GLY A 396 17.77 19.84 -15.25
C GLY A 396 17.44 19.44 -16.70
N ILE A 397 16.64 18.39 -16.89
CA ILE A 397 16.19 17.91 -18.20
C ILE A 397 14.66 18.03 -18.32
N CYS A 398 14.19 18.50 -19.48
CA CYS A 398 12.76 18.57 -19.79
C CYS A 398 12.21 17.20 -20.22
N PHE A 399 11.00 16.89 -19.77
CA PHE A 399 10.19 15.77 -20.26
C PHE A 399 8.76 16.25 -20.57
N THR A 400 8.14 15.69 -21.60
CA THR A 400 6.72 15.90 -21.96
C THR A 400 5.93 14.60 -21.93
N GLY A 401 4.61 14.69 -21.81
CA GLY A 401 3.72 13.53 -21.80
C GLY A 401 2.38 13.83 -22.45
N GLU A 402 1.88 12.88 -23.24
CA GLU A 402 0.59 12.99 -23.92
C GLU A 402 -0.60 12.65 -23.02
N THR A 403 -0.36 11.98 -21.89
CA THR A 403 -1.38 11.58 -20.92
C THR A 403 -1.07 12.14 -19.54
N PRO A 404 -2.10 12.55 -18.79
CA PRO A 404 -1.91 13.11 -17.46
C PRO A 404 -1.74 12.00 -16.41
N ARG A 405 -0.79 12.18 -15.50
CA ARG A 405 -0.66 11.46 -14.23
C ARG A 405 -0.60 12.45 -13.09
N LEU A 406 -1.06 12.05 -11.90
CA LEU A 406 -0.92 12.91 -10.71
C LEU A 406 0.55 13.06 -10.32
N GLY A 407 1.37 12.03 -10.47
CA GLY A 407 2.77 12.02 -10.11
C GLY A 407 3.05 11.77 -8.64
N VAL A 408 4.33 11.90 -8.29
CA VAL A 408 4.85 11.66 -6.94
C VAL A 408 5.76 12.80 -6.51
N ARG A 409 6.01 12.88 -5.19
CA ARG A 409 6.94 13.87 -4.64
C ARG A 409 8.36 13.58 -5.12
N ASN A 410 8.98 14.57 -5.75
CA ASN A 410 10.38 14.52 -6.16
C ASN A 410 11.02 15.91 -5.94
N PRO A 411 11.92 16.08 -4.95
CA PRO A 411 12.51 17.38 -4.62
C PRO A 411 13.29 18.06 -5.75
N THR A 412 13.78 17.30 -6.73
CA THR A 412 14.56 17.83 -7.86
C THR A 412 13.71 18.07 -9.11
N ALA A 413 12.40 17.82 -9.02
CA ALA A 413 11.48 17.97 -10.13
C ALA A 413 10.52 19.16 -9.96
N ARG A 414 10.14 19.75 -11.09
CA ARG A 414 9.08 20.75 -11.19
C ARG A 414 8.16 20.37 -12.34
N SER A 415 6.90 20.13 -12.04
CA SER A 415 5.91 19.63 -13.00
C SER A 415 4.89 20.70 -13.39
N GLY A 416 4.21 20.49 -14.52
CA GLY A 416 3.04 21.24 -14.93
C GLY A 416 2.10 20.41 -15.80
N TRP A 417 0.83 20.78 -15.79
CA TRP A 417 -0.22 20.13 -16.56
C TRP A 417 -0.92 21.16 -17.45
N ILE A 418 -1.22 20.76 -18.68
CA ILE A 418 -1.99 21.56 -19.64
C ILE A 418 -3.46 21.22 -19.44
N LEU A 419 -4.09 21.88 -18.46
CA LEU A 419 -5.46 21.56 -18.02
C LEU A 419 -6.47 21.57 -19.18
N SER A 420 -6.34 22.50 -20.13
CA SER A 420 -7.22 22.53 -21.31
C SER A 420 -7.11 21.30 -22.20
N THR A 421 -5.92 20.71 -22.32
CA THR A 421 -5.72 19.45 -23.05
C THR A 421 -6.38 18.31 -22.29
N ILE A 422 -6.20 18.27 -20.97
CA ILE A 422 -6.76 17.23 -20.09
C ILE A 422 -8.28 17.28 -20.07
N GLU A 423 -8.88 18.47 -19.97
CA GLU A 423 -10.33 18.68 -20.08
C GLU A 423 -10.87 18.17 -21.42
N HIS A 424 -10.18 18.51 -22.52
CA HIS A 424 -10.52 18.00 -23.84
C HIS A 424 -10.47 16.46 -23.90
N MET A 425 -9.44 15.84 -23.31
CA MET A 425 -9.33 14.38 -23.23
C MET A 425 -10.49 13.77 -22.43
N MET A 426 -10.87 14.36 -21.29
CA MET A 426 -12.00 13.90 -20.48
C MET A 426 -13.34 14.02 -21.21
N ASP A 427 -13.56 15.10 -21.96
CA ASP A 427 -14.79 15.34 -22.72
C ASP A 427 -14.97 14.35 -23.88
N HIS A 428 -13.85 13.89 -24.46
CA HIS A 428 -13.83 12.94 -25.56
C HIS A 428 -13.59 11.49 -25.12
N ALA A 429 -13.43 11.26 -23.80
CA ALA A 429 -13.25 9.93 -23.26
C ALA A 429 -14.55 9.10 -23.40
N PRO A 430 -14.44 7.76 -23.51
CA PRO A 430 -15.61 6.90 -23.61
C PRO A 430 -16.57 7.10 -22.44
N ARG A 431 -17.87 7.19 -22.74
CA ARG A 431 -18.93 7.00 -21.76
C ARG A 431 -18.94 5.51 -21.48
N CYS A 432 -18.63 5.07 -20.27
CA CYS A 432 -18.65 3.65 -19.88
C CYS A 432 -20.06 3.32 -19.36
N PRO A 433 -21.03 2.90 -20.20
CA PRO A 433 -22.38 2.54 -19.74
C PRO A 433 -22.38 1.23 -18.96
N HIS A 434 -21.39 0.37 -19.24
CA HIS A 434 -21.14 -0.87 -18.54
C HIS A 434 -19.66 -0.89 -18.15
N PRO A 435 -19.32 -1.23 -16.88
CA PRO A 435 -17.95 -1.50 -16.50
C PRO A 435 -17.35 -2.64 -17.34
N ASP A 436 -16.08 -2.51 -17.72
CA ASP A 436 -15.32 -3.61 -18.32
C ASP A 436 -14.70 -4.45 -17.20
N PHE A 437 -15.32 -5.59 -16.89
CA PHE A 437 -14.84 -6.49 -15.83
C PHE A 437 -13.67 -7.39 -16.25
N GLY A 438 -13.14 -7.22 -17.48
CA GLY A 438 -11.98 -7.97 -17.97
C GLY A 438 -12.17 -9.48 -18.08
N LEU A 439 -13.41 -9.92 -18.31
CA LEU A 439 -13.85 -11.32 -18.28
C LEU A 439 -13.70 -12.06 -19.60
#